data_AF-A0A0K0FTX8-F1
#
_entry.id   AF-A0A0K0FTX8-F1
#
_cell.length_a   1.000
_cell.length_b   1.000
_cell.length_c   1.000
_cell.angle_alpha   90.00
_cell.angle_beta   90.00
_cell.angle_gamma   90.00
#
_symmetry.space_group_name_H-M   'P 1'
#
loop_
_entity.id
_entity.type
_entity.pdbx_description
1 polymer ?
#
loop_
_entity_poly.entity_id
_entity_poly.type
_entity_poly.pdbx_seq_one_letter_code
_entity_poly.pdbx_strand_id
1 'polypeptide(L)'
;MMFIVTFIEKCLENTMETAEYEGKEWIEEKERRERENKVRQKLECHNCGKHGNLKRGCSKPLVKCQFCKKRRHLIQFCYGKGLDLVENSNSHSSKK
;
A
#
# COMPACT_ATOMS: atom_id res chain seq x y z
N MET A 1 -38.81 37.51 25.84
CA MET A 1 -37.76 37.82 24.86
C MET A 1 -36.43 37.11 25.13
N MET A 2 -36.03 36.83 26.39
CA MET A 2 -34.80 36.08 26.71
C MET A 2 -34.75 34.63 26.17
N PHE A 3 -35.88 33.91 26.10
CA PHE A 3 -35.93 32.52 25.62
C PHE A 3 -35.63 32.33 24.13
N ILE A 4 -35.82 33.37 23.31
CA ILE A 4 -35.57 33.29 21.86
C ILE A 4 -34.08 33.50 21.57
N VAL A 5 -33.42 34.35 22.36
CA VAL A 5 -31.98 34.65 22.21
C VAL A 5 -31.14 33.40 22.52
N THR A 6 -31.45 32.69 23.59
CA THR A 6 -30.74 31.46 23.98
C THR A 6 -30.96 30.29 23.02
N PHE A 7 -32.12 30.24 22.36
CA PHE A 7 -32.42 29.23 21.35
C PHE A 7 -31.58 29.44 20.08
N ILE A 8 -31.44 30.70 19.64
CA ILE A 8 -30.65 31.04 18.45
C ILE A 8 -29.15 30.79 18.69
N GLU A 9 -28.62 31.15 19.86
CA GLU A 9 -27.22 30.90 20.22
C GLU A 9 -26.89 29.39 20.21
N LYS A 10 -27.75 28.56 20.80
CA LYS A 10 -27.56 27.11 20.83
C LYS A 10 -27.67 26.45 19.45
N CYS A 11 -28.55 26.97 18.59
CA CYS A 11 -28.60 26.54 17.19
C CYS A 11 -27.31 26.88 16.46
N LEU A 12 -26.74 28.07 16.69
CA LEU A 12 -25.49 28.50 16.06
C LEU A 12 -24.30 27.64 16.51
N GLU A 13 -24.17 27.40 17.82
CA GLU A 13 -23.13 26.51 18.39
C GLU A 13 -23.19 25.11 17.78
N ASN A 14 -24.38 24.48 17.76
CA ASN A 14 -24.54 23.15 17.15
C ASN A 14 -24.15 23.15 15.67
N THR A 15 -24.52 24.18 14.89
CA THR A 15 -24.14 24.25 13.47
C THR A 15 -22.62 24.39 13.28
N MET A 16 -21.96 25.17 14.12
CA MET A 16 -20.51 25.34 14.09
C MET A 16 -19.80 24.05 14.49
N GLU A 17 -20.23 23.38 15.55
CA GLU A 17 -19.70 22.08 15.97
C GLU A 17 -19.84 21.01 14.86
N THR A 18 -21.00 20.97 14.17
CA THR A 18 -21.19 20.03 13.06
C THR A 18 -20.26 20.32 11.88
N ALA A 19 -20.08 21.60 11.52
CA ALA A 19 -19.20 21.98 10.42
C ALA A 19 -17.72 21.69 10.74
N GLU A 20 -17.30 21.90 11.99
CA GLU A 20 -15.95 21.54 12.45
C GLU A 20 -15.73 20.02 12.44
N TYR A 21 -16.72 19.23 12.87
CA TYR A 21 -16.64 17.77 12.85
C TYR A 21 -16.52 17.23 11.42
N GLU A 22 -17.40 17.66 10.51
CA GLU A 22 -17.32 17.28 9.10
C GLU A 22 -15.95 17.69 8.52
N GLY A 23 -15.50 18.92 8.78
CA GLY A 23 -14.20 19.40 8.33
C GLY A 23 -13.03 18.52 8.79
N LYS A 24 -13.05 18.04 10.04
CA LYS A 24 -12.04 17.11 10.58
C LYS A 24 -12.10 15.75 9.88
N GLU A 25 -13.30 15.20 9.67
CA GLU A 25 -13.48 13.91 8.98
C GLU A 25 -12.92 13.94 7.54
N TRP A 26 -13.16 15.03 6.79
CA TRP A 26 -12.60 15.23 5.45
C TRP A 26 -11.07 15.28 5.44
N ILE A 27 -10.46 15.93 6.44
CA ILE A 27 -8.99 16.01 6.58
C ILE A 27 -8.41 14.63 6.88
N GLU A 28 -8.98 13.91 7.84
CA GLU A 28 -8.51 12.57 8.23
C GLU A 28 -8.59 11.57 7.05
N GLU A 29 -9.68 11.59 6.29
CA GLU A 29 -9.85 10.75 5.10
C GLU A 29 -8.83 11.08 4.01
N LYS A 30 -8.53 12.36 3.79
CA LYS A 30 -7.50 12.78 2.84
C LYS A 30 -6.12 12.28 3.26
N GLU A 31 -5.75 12.46 4.52
CA GLU A 31 -4.48 11.99 5.07
C GLU A 31 -4.36 10.46 5.01
N ARG A 32 -5.46 9.73 5.24
CA ARG A 32 -5.51 8.28 5.08
C ARG A 32 -5.20 7.86 3.63
N ARG A 33 -5.85 8.50 2.64
CA ARG A 33 -5.59 8.24 1.21
C ARG A 33 -4.16 8.56 0.81
N GLU A 34 -3.59 9.65 1.31
CA GLU A 34 -2.20 10.02 1.05
C GLU A 34 -1.22 9.00 1.61
N ARG A 35 -1.44 8.53 2.85
CA ARG A 35 -0.65 7.43 3.44
C ARG A 35 -0.73 6.16 2.62
N GLU A 36 -1.93 5.76 2.20
CA GLU A 36 -2.11 4.56 1.36
C GLU A 36 -1.44 4.69 -0.01
N ASN A 37 -1.55 5.86 -0.65
CA ASN A 37 -0.90 6.12 -1.92
C ASN A 37 0.63 6.09 -1.76
N LYS A 38 1.17 6.71 -0.71
CA LYS A 38 2.60 6.66 -0.41
C LYS A 38 3.10 5.24 -0.17
N VAL A 39 2.32 4.40 0.52
CA VAL A 39 2.61 2.97 0.66
C VAL A 39 2.59 2.28 -0.70
N ARG A 40 1.56 2.47 -1.53
CA ARG A 40 1.47 1.89 -2.88
C ARG A 40 2.65 2.29 -3.77
N GLN A 41 3.07 3.54 -3.74
CA GLN A 41 4.22 4.03 -4.52
C GLN A 41 5.55 3.42 -4.07
N LYS A 42 5.67 2.95 -2.83
CA LYS A 42 6.85 2.22 -2.36
C LYS A 42 6.81 0.73 -2.67
N LEU A 43 5.66 0.19 -3.02
CA LEU A 43 5.51 -1.23 -3.33
C LEU A 43 6.05 -1.53 -4.73
N GLU A 44 7.10 -2.32 -4.79
CA GLU A 44 7.70 -2.78 -6.04
C GLU A 44 7.07 -4.11 -6.51
N CYS A 45 6.67 -4.16 -7.78
CA CYS A 45 6.09 -5.34 -8.37
C CYS A 45 7.17 -6.37 -8.73
N HIS A 46 7.20 -7.51 -8.04
CA HIS A 46 8.17 -8.56 -8.35
C HIS A 46 8.01 -9.20 -9.75
N ASN A 47 6.87 -8.98 -10.43
CA ASN A 47 6.67 -9.46 -11.80
C ASN A 47 7.27 -8.52 -12.86
N CYS A 48 7.10 -7.21 -12.70
CA CYS A 48 7.46 -6.24 -13.74
C CYS A 48 8.50 -5.19 -13.33
N GLY A 49 8.91 -5.16 -12.05
CA GLY A 49 9.90 -4.24 -11.49
C GLY A 49 9.41 -2.79 -11.37
N LYS A 50 8.12 -2.52 -11.58
CA LYS A 50 7.56 -1.17 -11.43
C LYS A 50 6.93 -0.98 -10.05
N HIS A 51 6.99 0.26 -9.57
CA HIS A 51 6.33 0.70 -8.36
C HIS A 51 4.83 0.96 -8.59
N GLY A 52 4.05 1.02 -7.50
CA GLY A 52 2.64 1.40 -7.54
C GLY A 52 1.66 0.23 -7.55
N ASN A 53 2.14 -0.99 -7.77
CA ASN A 53 1.28 -2.17 -7.73
C ASN A 53 2.02 -3.40 -7.19
N LEU A 54 1.27 -4.27 -6.52
CA LEU A 54 1.74 -5.62 -6.21
C LEU A 54 1.62 -6.51 -7.44
N LYS A 55 2.38 -7.60 -7.44
CA LYS A 55 2.30 -8.67 -8.45
C LYS A 55 0.87 -9.20 -8.68
N ARG A 56 0.04 -9.28 -7.64
CA ARG A 56 -1.36 -9.75 -7.74
C ARG A 56 -2.24 -8.81 -8.57
N GLY A 57 -1.92 -7.52 -8.61
CA GLY A 57 -2.61 -6.51 -9.42
C GLY A 57 -1.83 -6.08 -10.66
N CYS A 58 -0.83 -6.85 -11.09
CA CYS A 58 -0.03 -6.52 -12.25
C CYS A 58 -0.75 -6.94 -13.54
N SER A 59 -0.96 -6.00 -14.46
CA SER A 59 -1.58 -6.26 -15.77
C SER A 59 -0.63 -6.91 -16.78
N LYS A 60 0.67 -6.96 -16.49
CA LYS A 60 1.67 -7.56 -17.38
C LYS A 60 1.67 -9.08 -17.28
N PRO A 61 2.00 -9.81 -18.37
CA PRO A 61 2.13 -11.26 -18.34
C PRO A 61 3.15 -11.73 -17.30
N LEU A 62 2.96 -12.96 -16.81
CA LEU A 62 3.84 -13.54 -15.81
C LEU A 62 5.23 -13.82 -16.40
N VAL A 63 6.25 -13.18 -15.83
CA VAL A 63 7.63 -13.34 -16.29
C VAL A 63 8.22 -14.68 -15.84
N LYS A 64 9.10 -15.25 -16.65
CA LYS A 64 9.91 -16.42 -16.28
C LYS A 64 11.26 -15.94 -15.75
N CYS A 65 11.61 -16.34 -14.53
CA CYS A 65 12.92 -16.04 -13.97
C CYS A 65 14.00 -16.75 -14.79
N GLN A 66 15.00 -16.00 -15.24
CA GLN A 66 16.08 -16.58 -16.05
C GLN A 66 17.05 -17.44 -15.23
N PHE A 67 17.10 -17.25 -13.91
CA PHE A 67 17.92 -18.03 -12.98
C PHE A 67 17.24 -19.37 -12.63
N CYS A 68 16.21 -19.36 -11.78
CA CYS A 68 15.58 -20.60 -11.29
C CYS A 68 14.55 -21.22 -12.26
N LYS A 69 14.32 -20.59 -13.43
CA LYS A 69 13.35 -20.99 -14.46
C LYS A 69 11.87 -21.04 -14.01
N LYS A 70 11.55 -20.69 -12.75
CA LYS A 70 10.17 -20.56 -12.25
C LYS A 70 9.53 -19.27 -12.76
N ARG A 71 8.20 -19.30 -12.90
CA ARG A 71 7.42 -18.10 -13.29
C ARG A 71 7.16 -17.18 -12.09
N ARG A 72 6.69 -15.99 -12.40
CA ARG A 72 6.07 -15.03 -11.47
C ARG A 72 7.04 -14.15 -10.67
N HIS A 73 8.31 -14.08 -11.02
CA HIS A 73 9.24 -13.12 -10.43
C HIS A 73 10.40 -12.80 -11.39
N LEU A 74 10.90 -11.56 -11.34
CA LEU A 74 12.13 -11.16 -12.01
C LEU A 74 13.34 -11.75 -11.30
N ILE A 75 14.47 -11.81 -12.03
CA ILE A 75 15.72 -12.35 -11.52
C ILE A 75 16.22 -11.61 -10.26
N GLN A 76 15.91 -10.33 -10.12
CA GLN A 76 16.25 -9.50 -8.96
C GLN A 76 15.53 -9.96 -7.67
N PHE A 77 14.31 -10.49 -7.79
CA PHE A 77 13.50 -10.99 -6.68
C PHE A 77 13.57 -12.52 -6.54
N CYS A 78 14.62 -13.13 -7.08
CA CYS A 78 14.79 -14.58 -7.07
C CYS A 78 15.41 -15.04 -5.75
N TYR A 79 14.64 -15.73 -4.92
CA TYR A 79 15.12 -16.30 -3.65
C TYR A 79 16.26 -17.31 -3.82
N GLY A 80 16.38 -17.95 -4.99
CA GLY A 80 17.47 -18.88 -5.27
C GLY A 80 18.85 -18.21 -5.39
N LYS A 81 18.91 -16.89 -5.66
CA LYS A 81 20.19 -16.18 -5.80
C LYS A 81 20.89 -15.89 -4.49
N GLY A 82 20.17 -15.88 -3.37
CA GLY A 82 20.76 -15.68 -2.04
C GLY A 82 21.53 -16.89 -1.52
N LEU A 83 21.33 -18.07 -2.13
CA LEU A 83 22.00 -19.31 -1.76
C LEU A 83 23.37 -19.45 -2.44
N ASP A 84 23.56 -18.85 -3.62
CA ASP A 84 24.86 -18.89 -4.33
C ASP A 84 25.98 -18.09 -3.63
N LEU A 85 25.64 -17.17 -2.71
CA LEU A 85 26.61 -16.45 -1.89
C LEU A 85 26.88 -17.12 -0.53
N VAL A 86 26.14 -18.19 -0.21
CA VAL A 86 26.28 -18.96 1.04
C VAL A 86 26.78 -20.39 0.79
N GLU A 87 26.80 -20.89 -0.45
CA GLU A 87 27.39 -22.19 -0.76
C GLU A 87 28.89 -22.09 -1.10
N ASN A 88 29.65 -21.59 -0.13
CA ASN A 88 30.89 -22.28 0.28
C ASN A 88 30.56 -23.17 1.49
N SER A 89 29.62 -24.09 1.28
CA SER A 89 29.39 -25.31 2.06
C SER A 89 28.15 -26.02 1.52
N ASN A 90 28.39 -26.93 0.57
CA ASN A 90 27.59 -28.12 0.30
C ASN A 90 26.06 -28.06 0.56
N SER A 91 25.24 -27.97 -0.50
CA SER A 91 24.10 -28.87 -0.60
C SER A 91 23.53 -29.03 -2.02
N HIS A 92 23.85 -30.18 -2.58
CA HIS A 92 22.94 -31.01 -3.37
C HIS A 92 21.46 -30.82 -2.98
N SER A 93 20.56 -30.54 -3.94
CA SER A 93 19.26 -31.22 -3.96
C SER A 93 18.52 -31.08 -5.29
N SER A 94 18.44 -32.23 -5.95
CA SER A 94 17.67 -32.51 -7.15
C SER A 94 16.15 -32.42 -6.93
N LYS A 95 15.49 -32.02 -8.03
CA LYS A 95 14.26 -32.57 -8.64
C LYS A 95 13.39 -33.53 -7.81
N LYS A 96 12.08 -33.29 -7.90
CA LYS A 96 11.07 -34.34 -8.07
C LYS A 96 10.07 -33.89 -9.12
#